data_AF-A0A7W2S8G5-F1
#
_entry.id   AF-A0A7W2S8G5-F1
#
_cell.length_a   1.000
_cell.length_b   1.000
_cell.length_c   1.000
_cell.angle_alpha   90.00
_cell.angle_beta   90.00
_cell.angle_gamma   90.00
#
_symmetry.space_group_name_H-M   'P 1'
#
loop_
_entity.id
_entity.type
_entity.pdbx_description
1 polymer ?
#
loop_
_entity_poly.entity_id
_entity_poly.type
_entity_poly.pdbx_seq_one_letter_code
_entity_poly.pdbx_strand_id
1 'polypeptide(L)' 'MQFDSFSAFIAMGGYGFYVWLSYGVSILALALLVFSSITDHKKIKQQIAQRQKREAKLRQAAELQNTQPRADISHKT' A
#
# COMPACT_ATOMS: atom_id res chain seq x y z
N MET A 1 4.71 -8.03 -50.16
CA MET A 1 4.94 -6.90 -49.22
C MET A 1 5.77 -7.47 -48.07
N GLN A 2 6.68 -6.73 -47.42
CA GLN A 2 7.61 -7.33 -46.43
C GLN A 2 6.89 -7.93 -45.21
N PHE A 3 5.63 -7.55 -44.97
CA PHE A 3 4.76 -8.11 -43.94
C PHE A 3 3.36 -8.27 -44.51
N ASP A 4 2.97 -9.51 -44.83
CA ASP A 4 1.65 -9.78 -45.44
C ASP A 4 0.51 -9.78 -44.42
N SER A 5 0.80 -9.66 -43.11
CA SER A 5 -0.21 -9.52 -42.06
C SER A 5 0.38 -9.07 -40.71
N PHE A 6 -0.45 -8.46 -39.85
CA PHE A 6 -0.11 -8.15 -38.46
C PHE A 6 0.33 -9.40 -37.68
N SER A 7 -0.24 -10.56 -38.01
CA SER A 7 0.17 -11.86 -37.47
C SER A 7 1.61 -12.21 -37.82
N ALA A 8 2.06 -11.95 -39.05
CA ALA A 8 3.46 -12.16 -39.47
C ALA A 8 4.44 -11.19 -38.77
N PHE A 9 3.98 -10.04 -38.28
CA PHE A 9 4.78 -9.11 -37.47
C PHE A 9 4.99 -9.63 -36.04
N ILE A 10 3.95 -10.21 -35.44
CA ILE A 10 4.02 -10.87 -34.13
C ILE A 10 4.84 -12.17 -34.22
N ALA A 11 4.63 -12.92 -35.30
CA ALA A 11 5.26 -14.20 -35.59
C ALA A 11 6.39 -14.06 -36.63
N MET A 12 7.14 -12.96 -36.60
CA MET A 12 8.41 -12.88 -37.34
C MET A 12 9.32 -13.95 -36.75
N GLY A 13 9.40 -15.10 -37.41
CA GLY A 13 10.07 -16.30 -36.90
C GLY A 13 11.40 -16.01 -36.21
N GLY A 14 11.69 -16.73 -35.13
CA GLY A 14 12.91 -16.59 -34.32
C GLY A 14 13.03 -15.28 -33.51
N TYR A 15 12.79 -14.12 -34.13
CA TYR A 15 13.11 -12.81 -33.56
C TYR A 15 11.95 -12.14 -32.79
N GLY A 16 10.69 -12.43 -33.14
CA GLY A 16 9.53 -11.86 -32.46
C GLY A 16 9.49 -12.19 -30.97
N PHE A 17 9.94 -13.38 -30.58
CA PHE A 17 10.01 -13.80 -29.18
C PHE A 17 10.87 -12.86 -28.33
N TYR A 18 12.07 -12.49 -28.82
CA TYR A 18 12.98 -11.61 -28.08
C TYR A 18 12.39 -10.20 -27.91
N VAL A 19 11.74 -9.68 -28.95
CA VAL A 19 11.08 -8.37 -28.90
C VAL A 19 9.98 -8.37 -27.83
N TRP A 20 9.06 -9.34 -27.88
CA TRP A 20 8.00 -9.47 -26.89
C TRP A 20 8.52 -9.66 -25.46
N LEU A 21 9.62 -10.37 -25.28
CA LEU A 21 10.24 -10.57 -23.97
C LEU A 21 10.85 -9.26 -23.44
N SER A 22 11.51 -8.46 -24.30
CA SER A 22 11.98 -7.12 -23.92
C SER A 22 10.84 -6.20 -23.53
N TYR A 23 9.77 -6.13 -24.32
CA TYR A 23 8.58 -5.34 -23.98
C TYR A 23 7.93 -5.83 -22.68
N GLY A 24 7.81 -7.15 -22.49
CA GLY A 24 7.29 -7.75 -21.27
C GLY A 24 8.09 -7.37 -20.04
N VAL A 25 9.43 -7.43 -20.12
CA VAL A 25 10.33 -7.02 -19.03
C VAL A 25 10.20 -5.53 -18.74
N SER A 26 10.14 -4.68 -19.77
CA SER A 26 9.94 -3.23 -19.59
C SER A 26 8.60 -2.91 -18.93
N ILE A 27 7.52 -3.54 -19.39
CA ILE A 27 6.18 -3.38 -18.79
C ILE A 27 6.19 -3.87 -17.34
N LEU A 28 6.82 -5.01 -17.06
CA LEU A 28 6.94 -5.55 -15.72
C LEU A 28 7.71 -4.59 -14.79
N ALA A 29 8.82 -4.02 -15.26
CA ALA A 29 9.59 -3.06 -14.50
C ALA A 29 8.77 -1.79 -14.18
N LEU A 30 8.04 -1.26 -15.16
CA LEU A 30 7.14 -0.12 -14.95
C LEU A 30 6.01 -0.47 -13.98
N ALA A 31 5.41 -1.65 -14.11
CA ALA A 31 4.34 -2.12 -13.23
C ALA A 31 4.83 -2.24 -11.78
N LEU A 32 6.03 -2.80 -11.57
CA LEU A 32 6.66 -2.88 -10.25
C LEU A 32 6.91 -1.49 -9.65
N LEU A 33 7.40 -0.55 -10.45
CA LEU A 33 7.63 0.83 -10.01
C LEU A 33 6.33 1.52 -9.58
N VAL A 34 5.28 1.41 -10.40
CA VAL A 34 3.95 1.95 -10.08
C VAL A 34 3.37 1.28 -8.84
N PHE A 35 3.48 -0.04 -8.73
CA PHE A 35 2.99 -0.78 -7.57
C PHE A 35 3.73 -0.38 -6.28
N SER A 36 5.04 -0.19 -6.34
CA SER A 36 5.83 0.32 -5.22
C SER A 36 5.34 1.70 -4.79
N SER A 37 5.19 2.62 -5.75
CA SER A 37 4.71 3.98 -5.49
C SER A 37 3.34 4.01 -4.80
N ILE A 38 2.37 3.21 -5.28
CA ILE A 38 1.04 3.11 -4.68
C ILE A 38 1.11 2.50 -3.27
N THR A 39 1.95 1.49 -3.08
CA THR A 39 2.09 0.78 -1.82
C THR A 39 2.70 1.68 -0.74
N ASP A 40 3.69 2.50 -1.10
CA ASP A 40 4.35 3.40 -0.15
C ASP A 40 3.41 4.50 0.34
N HIS A 41 2.55 5.04 -0.53
CA HIS A 41 1.49 5.97 -0.12
C HIS A 41 0.46 5.32 0.82
N LYS A 42 0.12 4.04 0.61
CA LYS A 42 -0.78 3.31 1.52
C LYS A 42 -0.13 3.06 2.87
N LYS A 43 1.16 2.71 2.91
CA LYS A 43 1.90 2.46 4.16
C LYS A 43 1.92 3.68 5.07
N ILE A 44 2.20 4.87 4.52
CA ILE A 44 2.23 6.10 5.32
C ILE A 44 0.85 6.42 5.91
N LYS A 45 -0.22 6.33 5.10
CA LYS A 45 -1.59 6.55 5.59
C LYS A 45 -1.98 5.56 6.69
N GLN A 46 -1.62 4.28 6.54
CA GLN A 46 -1.87 3.26 7.55
C GLN A 46 -1.11 3.52 8.85
N GLN A 47 0.15 3.95 8.77
CA GLN A 47 0.94 4.31 9.96
C GLN A 47 0.32 5.49 10.72
N ILE A 48 -0.15 6.51 10.02
CA ILE A 48 -0.84 7.66 10.63
C ILE A 48 -2.13 7.20 11.31
N ALA A 49 -2.96 6.41 10.63
CA ALA A 49 -4.22 5.90 11.18
C ALA A 49 -3.99 5.03 12.45
N GLN A 50 -2.92 4.23 12.48
CA GLN A 50 -2.56 3.44 13.66
C GLN A 50 -2.05 4.29 14.83
N ARG A 51 -1.35 5.40 14.56
CA ARG A 51 -0.93 6.35 15.61
C ARG A 51 -2.14 7.06 16.21
N GLN A 52 -3.04 7.58 15.37
CA GLN A 52 -4.28 8.23 15.80
C GLN A 52 -5.16 7.30 16.66
N LYS A 53 -5.31 6.03 16.28
CA LYS A 53 -6.06 5.05 17.09
C LYS A 53 -5.46 4.84 18.48
N ARG A 54 -4.13 4.86 18.61
CA ARG A 54 -3.45 4.71 19.91
C ARG A 54 -3.65 5.94 20.78
N GLU A 55 -3.46 7.13 20.22
CA GLU A 55 -3.69 8.39 20.93
C GLU A 55 -5.14 8.54 21.38
N ALA A 56 -6.11 8.17 20.54
CA ALA A 56 -7.53 8.21 20.90
C ALA A 56 -7.85 7.31 22.10
N LYS A 57 -7.29 6.10 22.16
CA LYS A 57 -7.47 5.20 23.31
C LYS A 57 -6.86 5.75 24.59
N LEU A 58 -5.65 6.32 24.51
CA LEU A 58 -4.98 6.92 25.66
C LEU A 58 -5.76 8.14 26.19
N ARG A 59 -6.31 8.98 25.31
CA ARG A 59 -7.17 10.11 25.69
C ARG A 59 -8.44 9.65 26.40
N GLN A 60 -9.12 8.63 25.87
CA GLN A 60 -10.31 8.06 26.52
C GLN A 60 -10.00 7.49 27.91
N ALA A 61 -8.86 6.80 28.07
CA ALA A 61 -8.44 6.28 29.37
C ALA A 61 -8.14 7.43 30.37
N ALA A 62 -7.51 8.51 29.91
CA ALA A 62 -7.25 9.69 30.74
C ALA A 62 -8.53 10.42 31.15
N GLU A 63 -9.52 10.53 30.24
CA GLU A 63 -10.83 11.12 30.54
C GLU A 63 -11.61 10.29 31.57
N LEU A 64 -11.59 8.96 31.47
CA LEU A 64 -12.21 8.06 32.45
C LEU A 64 -11.53 8.16 33.83
N GLN A 65 -10.22 8.38 33.86
CA GLN A 65 -9.46 8.53 35.11
C GLN A 65 -9.68 9.90 35.76
N ASN A 66 -9.86 10.96 34.96
CA ASN A 66 -10.22 12.29 35.45
C ASN A 66 -11.69 12.34 35.94
N THR A 67 -12.57 11.57 35.30
CA THR A 67 -13.99 11.44 35.65
C THR A 67 -14.26 10.38 36.74
N GLN A 68 -13.23 9.68 37.23
CA GLN A 68 -13.29 8.97 38.52
C GLN A 68 -12.72 9.86 39.63
N PRO A 69 -13.52 10.80 40.19
CA PRO A 69 -13.13 11.47 41.41
C PRO A 69 -13.13 10.43 42.52
N ARG A 70 -11.99 10.24 43.17
CA ARG A 70 -11.84 10.44 44.63
C ARG A 70 -12.98 9.89 45.52
N ALA A 71 -13.67 8.81 45.16
CA ALA A 71 -14.77 8.23 45.93
C ALA A 71 -14.29 7.20 46.97
N ASP A 72 -13.00 6.83 46.91
CA ASP A 72 -12.41 5.81 47.80
C ASP A 72 -11.87 6.37 49.13
N ILE A 73 -11.65 7.69 49.25
CA ILE A 73 -11.12 8.25 50.51
C ILE A 73 -12.18 8.60 51.57
N SER A 74 -13.45 8.21 51.37
CA SER A 74 -14.54 8.54 52.32
C SER A 74 -14.96 7.41 53.28
N HIS A 75 -14.41 6.20 53.19
CA HIS A 75 -14.91 5.05 53.97
C HIS A 75 -13.95 4.48 55.03
N LYS A 76 -12.95 5.25 55.47
CA LYS A 76 -12.08 4.83 56.58
C LYS A 76 -11.80 6.00 57.53
N THR A 77 -12.77 6.28 58.40
CA THR A 77 -12.56 7.01 59.66
C THR A 77 -13.17 6.20 60.78
#